data_AF-A0A955YS06-F1
#
_entry.id   AF-A0A955YS06-F1
#
_cell.length_a   1.000
_cell.length_b   1.000
_cell.length_c   1.000
_cell.angle_alpha   90.00
_cell.angle_beta   90.00
_cell.angle_gamma   90.00
#
_symmetry.space_group_name_H-M   'P 1'
#
loop_
_entity.id
_entity.type
_entity.pdbx_description
1 polymer ?
#
loop_
_entity_poly.entity_id
_entity_poly.type
_entity_poly.pdbx_seq_one_letter_code
_entity_poly.pdbx_strand_id
1 'polypeptide(L)'
;MIEGALSLLEGGLRASRKKFDADVLLQAGMGSLIEVAKTRSAIDPGAQWTPNTPLKLLFTGYSGTRNTGADVRVEEMIRQFRHLLGDDHLELSVLTMDPELTRGYFRTARQLVLPNIFPKFLFDTVHQHHGVVACEGSMFKSKFANALSTMMAGSLGLALAEHKLAIGYGG
;
A
#
# COMPACT_ATOMS: atom_id res chain seq x y z
N MET A 1 -44.45 -22.10 -4.33
CA MET A 1 -44.22 -21.01 -5.31
C MET A 1 -43.78 -19.69 -4.65
N ILE A 2 -44.33 -19.30 -3.50
CA ILE A 2 -44.02 -18.01 -2.84
C ILE A 2 -42.59 -17.97 -2.22
N GLU A 3 -42.13 -19.06 -1.60
CA GLU A 3 -40.78 -19.14 -1.00
C GLU A 3 -39.64 -19.02 -2.01
N GLY A 4 -39.82 -19.57 -3.23
CA GLY A 4 -38.82 -19.47 -4.30
C GLY A 4 -38.64 -18.05 -4.83
N ALA A 5 -39.74 -17.29 -4.91
CA ALA A 5 -39.70 -15.89 -5.33
C ALA A 5 -39.06 -14.98 -4.28
N LEU A 6 -39.31 -15.22 -2.98
CA LEU A 6 -38.64 -14.50 -1.89
C LEU A 6 -37.13 -14.78 -1.86
N SER A 7 -36.72 -16.04 -2.03
CA SER A 7 -35.31 -16.43 -2.09
C SER A 7 -34.56 -15.77 -3.25
N LEU A 8 -35.20 -15.68 -4.43
CA LEU A 8 -34.67 -14.98 -5.60
C LEU A 8 -34.55 -13.46 -5.37
N LEU A 9 -35.54 -12.84 -4.73
CA LEU A 9 -35.52 -11.42 -4.37
C LEU A 9 -34.46 -11.11 -3.32
N GLU A 10 -34.33 -11.93 -2.28
CA GLU A 10 -33.28 -11.80 -1.26
C GLU A 10 -31.89 -12.02 -1.86
N GLY A 11 -31.73 -13.02 -2.75
CA GLY A 11 -30.50 -13.24 -3.50
C GLY A 11 -30.13 -12.05 -4.38
N GLY A 12 -31.11 -11.48 -5.09
CA GLY A 12 -30.94 -10.27 -5.90
C GLY A 12 -30.57 -9.04 -5.08
N LEU A 13 -31.23 -8.82 -3.93
CA LEU A 13 -30.94 -7.73 -3.01
C LEU A 13 -29.57 -7.86 -2.36
N ARG A 14 -29.17 -9.07 -1.95
CA ARG A 14 -27.81 -9.34 -1.42
C ARG A 14 -26.74 -9.13 -2.49
N ALA A 15 -26.98 -9.58 -3.72
CA ALA A 15 -26.06 -9.37 -4.83
C ALA A 15 -25.93 -7.88 -5.19
N SER A 16 -27.04 -7.13 -5.20
CA SER A 16 -27.05 -5.69 -5.41
C SER A 16 -26.31 -4.95 -4.30
N ARG A 17 -26.58 -5.28 -3.04
CA ARG A 17 -25.90 -4.68 -1.87
C ARG A 17 -24.40 -4.95 -1.86
N LYS A 18 -23.96 -6.12 -2.32
CA LYS A 18 -22.54 -6.47 -2.50
C LYS A 18 -21.86 -5.65 -3.62
N LYS A 19 -22.60 -5.24 -4.66
CA LYS A 19 -22.08 -4.35 -5.72
C LYS A 19 -21.89 -2.90 -5.25
N PHE A 20 -22.57 -2.49 -4.18
CA PHE A 20 -22.40 -1.18 -3.54
C PHE A 20 -21.62 -1.25 -2.22
N ASP A 21 -20.94 -2.36 -1.97
CA ASP A 21 -20.05 -2.51 -0.83
C ASP A 21 -18.79 -1.65 -1.05
N ALA A 22 -18.46 -0.82 -0.06
CA ALA A 22 -17.36 0.12 -0.16
C ALA A 22 -16.00 -0.57 -0.35
N ASP A 23 -15.78 -1.72 0.26
CA ASP A 23 -14.54 -2.48 0.11
C ASP A 23 -14.45 -3.06 -1.31
N VAL A 24 -15.55 -3.57 -1.86
CA VAL A 24 -15.60 -4.09 -3.24
C VAL A 24 -15.29 -2.98 -4.24
N LEU A 25 -15.87 -1.80 -4.07
CA LEU A 25 -15.62 -0.64 -4.94
C LEU A 25 -14.17 -0.14 -4.82
N LEU A 26 -13.63 -0.09 -3.60
CA LEU A 26 -12.24 0.28 -3.33
C LEU A 26 -11.27 -0.71 -4.00
N GLN A 27 -11.51 -2.01 -3.86
CA GLN A 27 -10.71 -3.07 -4.47
C GLN A 27 -10.77 -3.01 -6.00
N ALA A 28 -11.96 -2.87 -6.57
CA ALA A 28 -12.14 -2.75 -8.01
C ALA A 28 -11.47 -1.48 -8.57
N GLY A 29 -11.56 -0.36 -7.85
CA GLY A 29 -10.90 0.89 -8.23
C GLY A 29 -9.38 0.77 -8.18
N MET A 30 -8.84 0.16 -7.13
CA MET A 30 -7.40 -0.10 -7.01
C MET A 30 -6.92 -1.05 -8.11
N GLY A 31 -7.63 -2.15 -8.36
CA GLY A 31 -7.33 -3.09 -9.45
C GLY A 31 -7.33 -2.40 -10.83
N SER A 32 -8.30 -1.53 -11.08
CA SER A 32 -8.38 -0.77 -12.33
C SER A 32 -7.17 0.15 -12.51
N LEU A 33 -6.70 0.81 -11.44
CA LEU A 33 -5.50 1.65 -11.48
C LEU A 33 -4.22 0.85 -11.71
N ILE A 34 -4.14 -0.41 -11.27
CA ILE A 34 -3.00 -1.30 -11.57
C ILE A 34 -2.96 -1.60 -13.07
N GLU A 35 -4.09 -1.93 -13.69
CA GLU A 35 -4.14 -2.17 -15.15
C GLU A 35 -3.80 -0.89 -15.95
N VAL A 36 -4.25 0.28 -15.47
CA VAL A 36 -3.82 1.56 -16.04
C VAL A 36 -2.33 1.78 -15.86
N ALA A 37 -1.75 1.46 -14.70
CA ALA A 37 -0.31 1.61 -14.45
C ALA A 37 0.51 0.71 -15.37
N LYS A 38 0.06 -0.53 -15.61
CA LYS A 38 0.67 -1.46 -16.56
C LYS A 38 0.68 -0.90 -17.98
N THR A 39 -0.44 -0.30 -18.41
CA THR A 39 -0.56 0.33 -19.73
C THR A 39 0.33 1.58 -19.83
N ARG A 40 0.34 2.42 -18.78
CA ARG A 40 1.21 3.60 -18.66
C ARG A 40 2.68 3.20 -18.75
N SER A 41 3.09 2.14 -18.05
CA SER A 41 4.49 1.71 -17.95
C SER A 41 5.14 1.40 -19.29
N ALA A 42 4.35 1.04 -20.31
CA ALA A 42 4.87 0.81 -21.65
C ALA A 42 5.36 2.11 -22.34
N ILE A 43 4.93 3.28 -21.87
CA ILE A 43 5.25 4.60 -22.43
C ILE A 43 6.05 5.44 -21.42
N ASP A 44 5.69 5.33 -20.14
CA ASP A 44 6.31 6.02 -19.02
C ASP A 44 6.45 5.04 -17.85
N PRO A 45 7.62 4.41 -17.66
CA PRO A 45 7.87 3.46 -16.58
C PRO A 45 8.00 4.14 -15.20
N GLY A 46 7.92 5.48 -15.15
CA GLY A 46 8.14 6.25 -13.93
C GLY A 46 9.58 6.21 -13.46
N ALA A 47 9.79 6.46 -12.17
CA ALA A 47 11.12 6.43 -11.56
C ALA A 47 11.70 5.00 -11.62
N GLN A 48 12.82 4.85 -12.33
CA GLN A 48 13.57 3.60 -12.43
C GLN A 48 14.95 3.80 -11.80
N TRP A 49 15.37 2.83 -10.99
CA TRP A 49 16.68 2.91 -10.35
C TRP A 49 17.81 2.76 -11.36
N THR A 50 18.87 3.54 -11.19
CA THR A 50 20.11 3.41 -11.96
C THR A 50 21.33 3.31 -11.04
N PRO A 51 22.40 2.61 -11.46
CA PRO A 51 23.62 2.52 -10.66
C PRO A 51 24.14 3.89 -10.22
N ASN A 52 24.68 3.97 -9.00
CA ASN A 52 25.19 5.20 -8.37
C ASN A 52 24.15 6.27 -8.03
N THR A 53 22.85 5.95 -8.11
CA THR A 53 21.79 6.78 -7.53
C THR A 53 21.23 6.13 -6.25
N PRO A 54 20.84 6.91 -5.23
CA PRO A 54 20.18 6.36 -4.05
C PRO A 54 18.92 5.57 -4.43
N LEU A 55 18.73 4.42 -3.80
CA LEU A 55 17.55 3.59 -4.00
C LEU A 55 16.36 4.22 -3.25
N LYS A 56 15.39 4.72 -4.01
CA LYS A 56 14.19 5.34 -3.49
C LYS A 56 13.08 4.32 -3.23
N LEU A 57 12.80 4.04 -1.96
CA LEU A 57 11.81 3.03 -1.54
C LEU A 57 10.65 3.65 -0.77
N LEU A 58 9.44 3.17 -1.06
CA LEU A 58 8.23 3.52 -0.33
C LEU A 58 7.82 2.38 0.61
N PHE A 59 7.83 2.66 1.91
CA PHE A 59 7.35 1.77 2.95
C PHE A 59 5.84 1.96 3.12
N THR A 60 5.04 0.97 2.69
CA THR A 60 3.58 1.03 2.72
C THR A 60 3.03 0.22 3.90
N GLY A 61 2.46 0.95 4.85
CA GLY A 61 1.86 0.42 6.08
C GLY A 61 0.84 1.39 6.63
N TYR A 62 0.33 1.11 7.83
CA TYR A 62 -0.66 1.96 8.51
C TYR A 62 -0.09 2.62 9.76
N SER A 63 1.18 2.97 9.76
CA SER A 63 1.82 3.59 10.92
C SER A 63 1.11 4.86 11.39
N GLY A 64 1.22 5.18 12.69
CA GLY A 64 0.56 6.36 13.26
C GLY A 64 -0.89 6.14 13.71
N THR A 65 -1.28 4.91 14.02
CA THR A 65 -2.61 4.59 14.59
C THR A 65 -2.56 4.26 16.08
N ARG A 66 -1.56 4.78 16.81
CA ARG A 66 -1.28 4.45 18.23
C ARG A 66 -0.98 2.96 18.49
N ASN A 67 -0.47 2.26 17.49
CA ASN A 67 0.06 0.91 17.67
C ASN A 67 1.59 0.99 17.75
N THR A 68 2.10 1.32 18.94
CA THR A 68 3.54 1.49 19.19
C THR A 68 4.35 0.27 18.75
N GLY A 69 3.82 -0.94 18.95
CA GLY A 69 4.50 -2.17 18.53
C GLY A 69 4.63 -2.28 17.01
N ALA A 70 3.62 -1.87 16.26
CA ALA A 70 3.69 -1.82 14.80
C ALA A 70 4.68 -0.76 14.32
N ASP A 71 4.63 0.44 14.90
CA ASP A 71 5.49 1.56 14.51
C ASP A 71 6.98 1.26 14.78
N VAL A 72 7.30 0.68 15.96
CA VAL A 72 8.67 0.26 16.30
C VAL A 72 9.20 -0.80 15.34
N ARG A 73 8.36 -1.76 14.92
CA ARG A 73 8.79 -2.80 13.96
C ARG A 73 9.11 -2.20 12.60
N VAL A 74 8.29 -1.28 12.10
CA VAL A 74 8.57 -0.57 10.84
C VAL A 74 9.83 0.28 10.95
N GLU A 75 10.05 0.94 12.09
CA GLU A 75 11.28 1.72 12.34
C GLU A 75 12.51 0.82 12.29
N GLU A 76 12.44 -0.36 12.91
CA GLU A 76 13.54 -1.32 12.86
C GLU A 76 13.77 -1.86 11.44
N MET A 77 12.71 -2.10 10.65
CA MET A 77 12.87 -2.46 9.24
C MET A 77 13.62 -1.37 8.46
N ILE A 78 13.27 -0.09 8.67
CA ILE A 78 14.00 1.04 8.08
C ILE A 78 15.47 1.03 8.52
N ARG A 79 15.73 0.81 9.81
CA ARG A 79 17.08 0.76 10.37
C ARG A 79 17.91 -0.38 9.80
N GLN A 80 17.31 -1.52 9.51
CA GLN A 80 17.97 -2.67 8.87
C GLN A 80 18.32 -2.38 7.41
N PHE A 81 17.42 -1.75 6.64
CA PHE A 81 17.73 -1.34 5.26
C PHE A 81 18.93 -0.38 5.24
N ARG A 82 18.92 0.61 6.14
CA ARG A 82 20.03 1.56 6.30
C ARG A 82 21.33 0.87 6.72
N HIS A 83 21.27 -0.08 7.64
CA HIS A 83 22.44 -0.84 8.06
C HIS A 83 23.05 -1.67 6.92
N LEU A 84 22.21 -2.30 6.09
CA LEU A 84 22.66 -3.18 5.01
C LEU A 84 23.16 -2.42 3.78
N LEU A 85 22.49 -1.33 3.41
CA LEU A 85 22.76 -0.62 2.16
C LEU A 85 23.59 0.66 2.38
N GLY A 86 23.65 1.19 3.60
CA GLY A 86 24.27 2.46 3.91
C GLY A 86 23.35 3.66 3.69
N ASP A 87 23.53 4.71 4.51
CA ASP A 87 22.63 5.87 4.51
C ASP A 87 22.69 6.68 3.21
N ASP A 88 23.86 6.78 2.58
CA ASP A 88 24.09 7.52 1.33
C ASP A 88 23.48 6.83 0.10
N HIS A 89 23.07 5.56 0.23
CA HIS A 89 22.55 4.75 -0.86
C HIS A 89 21.02 4.61 -0.82
N LEU A 90 20.33 5.32 0.09
CA LEU A 90 18.89 5.17 0.30
C LEU A 90 18.14 6.51 0.41
N GLU A 91 17.02 6.60 -0.30
CA GLU A 91 15.99 7.62 -0.08
C GLU A 91 14.70 6.91 0.36
N LEU A 92 14.41 6.92 1.66
CA LEU A 92 13.28 6.18 2.21
C LEU A 92 12.09 7.10 2.47
N SER A 93 10.91 6.69 2.04
CA SER A 93 9.63 7.28 2.44
C SER A 93 8.77 6.26 3.17
N VAL A 94 7.97 6.68 4.14
CA VAL A 94 7.05 5.81 4.90
C VAL A 94 5.67 6.45 4.97
N LEU A 95 4.63 5.64 4.84
CA LEU A 95 3.26 6.10 5.02
C LEU A 95 2.94 6.27 6.51
N THR A 96 2.26 7.37 6.85
CA THR A 96 1.71 7.62 8.19
C THR A 96 0.26 8.07 8.10
N MET A 97 -0.57 7.62 9.04
CA MET A 97 -1.93 8.11 9.23
C MET A 97 -1.95 9.44 9.99
N ASP A 98 -0.96 9.66 10.86
CA ASP A 98 -0.86 10.86 11.69
C ASP A 98 0.62 11.16 12.00
N PRO A 99 1.20 12.23 11.42
CA PRO A 99 2.59 12.60 11.63
C PRO A 99 2.89 13.00 13.08
N GLU A 100 1.90 13.46 13.85
CA GLU A 100 2.10 13.84 15.25
C GLU A 100 2.35 12.61 16.13
N LEU A 101 1.70 11.49 15.79
CA LEU A 101 1.87 10.19 16.46
C LEU A 101 3.13 9.47 16.02
N THR A 102 3.65 9.77 14.82
CA THR A 102 4.89 9.18 14.30
C THR A 102 6.11 10.10 14.40
N ARG A 103 6.00 11.30 14.97
CA ARG A 103 7.13 12.24 15.15
C ARG A 103 8.33 11.67 15.90
N GLY A 104 8.09 10.75 16.84
CA GLY A 104 9.16 10.04 17.56
C GLY A 104 9.88 8.99 16.71
N TYR A 105 9.20 8.49 15.67
CA TYR A 105 9.61 7.43 14.77
C TYR A 105 9.99 7.98 13.40
N PHE A 106 10.57 7.13 12.57
CA PHE A 106 10.83 7.39 11.15
C PHE A 106 11.61 8.66 10.89
N ARG A 107 12.49 9.08 11.81
CA ARG A 107 13.23 10.36 11.71
C ARG A 107 14.19 10.36 10.52
N THR A 108 14.57 9.18 10.07
CA THR A 108 15.46 8.96 8.93
C THR A 108 14.69 8.65 7.64
N ALA A 109 13.36 8.68 7.65
CA ALA A 109 12.54 8.47 6.46
C ALA A 109 11.57 9.64 6.26
N ARG A 110 11.28 9.97 5.00
CA ARG A 110 10.28 10.97 4.68
C ARG A 110 8.90 10.41 5.01
N GLN A 111 8.19 11.06 5.93
CA GLN A 111 6.83 10.66 6.29
C GLN A 111 5.84 11.24 5.26
N LEU A 112 5.02 10.39 4.67
CA LEU A 112 3.97 10.75 3.72
C LEU A 112 2.62 10.46 4.35
N VAL A 113 1.76 11.48 4.47
CA VAL A 113 0.42 11.31 5.05
C VAL A 113 -0.46 10.55 4.06
N LEU A 114 -0.99 9.41 4.49
CA LEU A 114 -1.92 8.62 3.70
C LEU A 114 -3.32 9.26 3.74
N PRO A 115 -3.91 9.67 2.60
CA PRO A 115 -5.28 10.16 2.59
C PRO A 115 -6.30 9.04 2.83
N ASN A 116 -7.46 9.40 3.36
CA ASN A 116 -8.59 8.47 3.58
C ASN A 116 -9.00 7.72 2.30
N ILE A 117 -8.87 8.37 1.13
CA ILE A 117 -9.07 7.76 -0.20
C ILE A 117 -7.70 7.70 -0.89
N PHE A 118 -7.04 6.55 -0.74
CA PHE A 118 -5.65 6.36 -1.15
C PHE A 118 -5.38 5.89 -2.60
N PRO A 119 -6.31 5.32 -3.40
CA PRO A 119 -5.91 4.68 -4.66
C PRO A 119 -5.16 5.60 -5.63
N LYS A 120 -5.66 6.82 -5.87
CA LYS A 120 -4.96 7.79 -6.73
C LYS A 120 -3.63 8.25 -6.12
N PHE A 121 -3.60 8.49 -4.81
CA PHE A 121 -2.37 8.85 -4.11
C PHE A 121 -1.29 7.77 -4.29
N LEU A 122 -1.63 6.48 -4.13
CA LEU A 122 -0.68 5.38 -4.36
C LEU A 122 -0.26 5.30 -5.82
N PHE A 123 -1.20 5.44 -6.77
CA PHE A 123 -0.92 5.41 -8.20
C PHE A 123 0.10 6.47 -8.64
N ASP A 124 0.02 7.67 -8.06
CA ASP A 124 0.97 8.75 -8.33
C ASP A 124 2.27 8.57 -7.52
N THR A 125 2.18 8.16 -6.26
CA THR A 125 3.34 8.06 -5.36
C THR A 125 4.26 6.91 -5.74
N VAL A 126 3.73 5.72 -6.00
CA VAL A 126 4.54 4.56 -6.42
C VAL A 126 5.28 4.85 -7.73
N HIS A 127 4.65 5.61 -8.63
CA HIS A 127 5.27 6.04 -9.88
C HIS A 127 6.57 6.83 -9.68
N GLN A 128 6.67 7.57 -8.57
CA GLN A 128 7.84 8.39 -8.21
C GLN A 128 8.91 7.66 -7.38
N HIS A 129 8.71 6.37 -7.06
CA HIS A 129 9.65 5.55 -6.30
C HIS A 129 10.19 4.41 -7.17
N HIS A 130 11.38 3.90 -6.82
CA HIS A 130 12.02 2.75 -7.48
C HIS A 130 11.47 1.41 -7.00
N GLY A 131 10.76 1.40 -5.87
CA GLY A 131 10.21 0.19 -5.29
C GLY A 131 9.30 0.45 -4.10
N VAL A 132 8.55 -0.58 -3.75
CA VAL A 132 7.62 -0.60 -2.62
C VAL A 132 8.01 -1.73 -1.66
N VAL A 133 8.00 -1.41 -0.38
CA VAL A 133 8.10 -2.35 0.73
C VAL A 133 6.77 -2.29 1.49
N ALA A 134 5.88 -3.26 1.27
CA ALA A 134 4.71 -3.41 2.11
C ALA A 134 5.16 -3.92 3.48
N CYS A 135 4.98 -3.11 4.53
CA CYS A 135 5.61 -3.35 5.82
C CYS A 135 4.63 -3.21 6.98
N GLU A 136 4.46 -4.31 7.72
CA GLU A 136 3.86 -4.29 9.06
C GLU A 136 4.18 -5.58 9.80
N GLY A 137 4.13 -5.60 11.14
CA GLY A 137 4.32 -6.86 11.87
C GLY A 137 3.22 -7.88 11.60
N SER A 138 1.96 -7.47 11.69
CA SER A 138 0.79 -8.34 11.46
C SER A 138 0.24 -8.27 10.03
N MET A 139 1.12 -8.11 9.04
CA MET A 139 0.74 -8.00 7.63
C MET A 139 -0.07 -9.23 7.15
N PHE A 140 -1.17 -8.97 6.44
CA PHE A 140 -2.05 -9.99 5.81
C PHE A 140 -2.64 -11.06 6.75
N LYS A 141 -2.89 -10.74 8.03
CA LYS A 141 -3.63 -11.64 8.93
C LYS A 141 -5.13 -11.65 8.63
N SER A 142 -5.84 -12.70 9.02
CA SER A 142 -7.27 -12.89 8.75
C SER A 142 -8.21 -11.82 9.33
N LYS A 143 -7.75 -11.06 10.33
CA LYS A 143 -8.49 -9.93 10.94
C LYS A 143 -8.09 -8.57 10.38
N PHE A 144 -7.28 -8.54 9.32
CA PHE A 144 -6.80 -7.30 8.73
C PHE A 144 -7.92 -6.65 7.90
N ALA A 145 -8.09 -5.34 8.06
CA ALA A 145 -9.16 -4.62 7.37
C ALA A 145 -8.96 -4.72 5.85
N ASN A 146 -10.05 -4.93 5.11
CA ASN A 146 -10.03 -5.02 3.65
C ASN A 146 -9.33 -3.81 3.03
N ALA A 147 -9.65 -2.60 3.48
CA ALA A 147 -9.02 -1.38 3.00
C ALA A 147 -7.48 -1.37 3.17
N LEU A 148 -6.97 -1.85 4.31
CA LEU A 148 -5.51 -1.93 4.55
C LEU A 148 -4.85 -3.01 3.69
N SER A 149 -5.51 -4.17 3.55
CA SER A 149 -5.08 -5.21 2.62
C SER A 149 -5.01 -4.68 1.19
N THR A 150 -6.05 -3.95 0.76
CA THR A 150 -6.12 -3.31 -0.57
C THR A 150 -5.04 -2.26 -0.76
N MET A 151 -4.72 -1.47 0.26
CA MET A 151 -3.62 -0.50 0.20
C MET A 151 -2.27 -1.21 0.01
N MET A 152 -1.95 -2.20 0.86
CA MET A 152 -0.66 -2.92 0.78
C MET A 152 -0.54 -3.69 -0.53
N ALA A 153 -1.50 -4.57 -0.83
CA ALA A 153 -1.51 -5.35 -2.06
C ALA A 153 -1.58 -4.46 -3.31
N GLY A 154 -2.34 -3.36 -3.24
CA GLY A 154 -2.44 -2.38 -4.32
C GLY A 154 -1.12 -1.69 -4.60
N SER A 155 -0.39 -1.29 -3.55
CA SER A 155 0.93 -0.67 -3.70
C SER A 155 1.96 -1.62 -4.32
N LEU A 156 1.96 -2.90 -3.92
CA LEU A 156 2.80 -3.94 -4.52
C LEU A 156 2.41 -4.18 -5.99
N GLY A 157 1.11 -4.26 -6.27
CA GLY A 157 0.59 -4.44 -7.63
C GLY A 157 0.98 -3.30 -8.57
N LEU A 158 0.92 -2.05 -8.10
CA LEU A 158 1.38 -0.88 -8.85
C LEU A 158 2.89 -0.96 -9.15
N ALA A 159 3.70 -1.31 -8.16
CA ALA A 159 5.14 -1.45 -8.35
C ALA A 159 5.46 -2.55 -9.38
N LEU A 160 4.81 -3.72 -9.27
CA LEU A 160 4.97 -4.81 -10.23
C LEU A 160 4.51 -4.42 -11.64
N ALA A 161 3.41 -3.68 -11.76
CA ALA A 161 2.89 -3.19 -13.03
C ALA A 161 3.87 -2.25 -13.75
N GLU A 162 4.76 -1.59 -13.01
CA GLU A 162 5.80 -0.69 -13.52
C GLU A 162 7.20 -1.32 -13.50
N HIS A 163 7.29 -2.64 -13.34
CA HIS A 163 8.54 -3.41 -13.31
C HIS A 163 9.52 -2.99 -12.20
N LYS A 164 8.98 -2.57 -11.05
CA LYS A 164 9.74 -2.10 -9.87
C LYS A 164 9.86 -3.18 -8.80
N LEU A 165 10.74 -2.93 -7.82
CA LEU A 165 10.83 -3.79 -6.64
C LEU A 165 9.50 -3.77 -5.86
N ALA A 166 9.00 -4.95 -5.50
CA ALA A 166 7.79 -5.10 -4.70
C ALA A 166 8.03 -6.18 -3.64
N ILE A 167 8.18 -5.75 -2.40
CA ILE A 167 8.64 -6.60 -1.29
C ILE A 167 7.59 -6.56 -0.18
N GLY A 168 7.15 -7.73 0.29
CA GLY A 168 6.44 -7.83 1.55
C GLY A 168 7.42 -8.06 2.69
N TYR A 169 7.39 -7.23 3.73
CA TYR A 169 8.25 -7.37 4.90
C TYR A 169 7.44 -7.29 6.20
N GLY A 170 7.21 -8.44 6.84
CA GLY A 170 6.41 -8.54 8.06
C GLY A 170 6.57 -9.86 8.82
N GLY A 171 6.10 -9.90 10.07
CA GLY A 171 6.19 -11.02 11.03
C GLY A 171 5.42 -10.77 12.33
#